data_AF-A0A4Y2JA85-F1
#
_entry.id   AF-A0A4Y2JA85-F1
#
_cell.length_a   1.000
_cell.length_b   1.000
_cell.length_c   1.000
_cell.angle_alpha   90.00
_cell.angle_beta   90.00
_cell.angle_gamma   90.00
#
_symmetry.space_group_name_H-M   'P 1'
#
loop_
_entity.id
_entity.type
_entity.pdbx_description
1 polymer ?
#
loop_
_entity_poly.entity_id
_entity_poly.type
_entity_poly.pdbx_seq_one_letter_code
_entity_poly.pdbx_strand_id
1 'polypeptide(L)'
;MLAATQEKSFCVLEYAKCSSVTSVQRAFLRKYGKTAPVHQSILRWFRQFRETGLDDIPLFPCPPRSPDLTSSDLFLWGYMKGKGYVPPMPTTLQALQERITAVVTDIDGNMVLNVWTELDYRWDVCWVTKGAHIEHL
;
A
#
# COMPACT_ATOMS: atom_id res chain seq x y z
N MET A 1 0.90 -15.52 -19.57
CA MET A 1 0.30 -14.18 -19.33
C MET A 1 0.93 -13.44 -18.12
N LEU A 2 1.37 -14.14 -17.06
CA LEU A 2 1.96 -13.53 -15.86
C LEU A 2 3.36 -12.90 -16.02
N ALA A 3 4.22 -13.47 -16.89
CA ALA A 3 5.60 -12.99 -17.06
C ALA A 3 5.68 -11.55 -17.61
N ALA A 4 4.79 -11.18 -18.54
CA ALA A 4 4.76 -9.83 -19.12
C ALA A 4 4.29 -8.77 -18.11
N THR A 5 3.45 -9.15 -17.14
CA THR A 5 2.99 -8.26 -16.07
C THR A 5 4.11 -7.98 -15.07
N GLN A 6 4.92 -9.00 -14.76
CA GLN A 6 6.05 -8.87 -13.83
C GLN A 6 7.23 -8.06 -14.41
N GLU A 7 7.48 -8.19 -15.71
CA GLU A 7 8.49 -7.38 -16.42
C GLU A 7 8.12 -5.89 -16.44
N LYS A 8 6.83 -5.57 -16.64
CA LYS A 8 6.33 -4.19 -16.59
C LYS A 8 6.40 -3.59 -15.20
N SER A 9 5.96 -4.31 -14.17
CA SER A 9 5.99 -3.82 -12.78
C SER A 9 7.41 -3.53 -12.31
N PHE A 10 8.37 -4.39 -12.68
CA PHE A 10 9.79 -4.14 -12.41
C PHE A 10 10.27 -2.82 -13.03
N CYS A 11 9.92 -2.55 -14.30
CA CYS A 11 10.36 -1.31 -14.97
C CYS A 11 9.78 -0.05 -14.31
N VAL A 12 8.52 -0.09 -13.88
CA VAL A 12 7.85 1.02 -13.22
C VAL A 12 8.47 1.31 -11.84
N LEU A 13 8.73 0.26 -11.05
CA LEU A 13 9.33 0.37 -9.72
C LEU A 13 10.77 0.89 -9.80
N GLU A 14 11.59 0.36 -10.71
CA GLU A 14 12.96 0.84 -10.89
C GLU A 14 12.98 2.29 -11.40
N TYR A 15 12.05 2.66 -12.28
CA TYR A 15 11.95 4.05 -12.76
C TYR A 15 11.59 5.01 -11.63
N ALA A 16 10.70 4.61 -10.71
CA ALA A 16 10.32 5.42 -9.56
C ALA A 16 11.51 5.71 -8.62
N LYS A 17 12.46 4.77 -8.50
CA LYS A 17 13.66 4.94 -7.67
C LYS A 17 14.70 5.88 -8.27
N CYS A 18 14.96 5.76 -9.58
CA CYS A 18 16.12 6.41 -10.20
C CYS A 18 15.76 7.51 -11.21
N SER A 19 14.48 7.68 -11.55
CA SER A 19 13.98 8.63 -12.57
C SER A 19 14.75 8.58 -13.90
N SER A 20 15.37 7.43 -14.20
CA SER A 20 16.35 7.29 -15.28
C SER A 20 16.06 6.03 -16.09
N VAL A 21 15.51 6.21 -17.29
CA VAL A 21 15.11 5.10 -18.15
C VAL A 21 16.31 4.22 -18.52
N THR A 22 17.48 4.80 -18.78
CA THR A 22 18.69 4.04 -19.10
C THR A 22 19.13 3.15 -17.93
N SER A 23 18.95 3.63 -16.69
CA SER A 23 19.25 2.84 -15.49
C SER A 23 18.27 1.68 -15.35
N VAL A 24 16.98 1.91 -15.60
CA VAL A 24 15.95 0.86 -15.65
C VAL A 24 16.25 -0.17 -16.72
N GLN A 25 16.61 0.26 -17.93
CA GLN A 25 16.95 -0.64 -19.03
C GLN A 25 18.17 -1.50 -18.67
N ARG A 26 19.23 -0.93 -18.10
CA ARG A 26 20.39 -1.70 -17.62
C ARG A 26 20.00 -2.70 -16.53
N ALA A 27 19.17 -2.30 -15.57
CA ALA A 27 18.68 -3.19 -14.52
C ALA A 27 17.81 -4.32 -15.10
N PHE A 28 16.98 -4.02 -16.10
CA PHE A 28 16.16 -4.99 -16.82
C PHE A 28 17.01 -6.01 -17.58
N LEU A 29 18.04 -5.54 -18.30
CA LEU A 29 19.00 -6.41 -18.99
C LEU A 29 19.70 -7.35 -18.01
N ARG A 30 20.15 -6.83 -16.86
CA ARG A 30 20.83 -7.63 -15.81
C ARG A 30 19.92 -8.70 -15.22
N LYS A 31 18.63 -8.39 -15.05
CA LYS A 31 17.67 -9.28 -14.38
C LYS A 31 17.05 -10.33 -15.31
N TYR A 32 16.73 -9.94 -16.53
CA TYR A 32 15.96 -10.78 -17.45
C TYR A 32 16.76 -11.28 -18.66
N GLY A 33 17.92 -10.67 -18.98
CA GLY A 33 18.74 -11.08 -20.12
C GLY A 33 18.07 -10.93 -21.49
N LYS A 34 16.93 -10.24 -21.56
CA LYS A 34 16.13 -10.00 -22.78
C LYS A 34 16.30 -8.56 -23.24
N THR A 35 15.89 -8.27 -24.47
CA THR A 35 15.86 -6.89 -24.98
C THR A 35 15.06 -5.98 -24.06
N ALA A 36 15.69 -4.86 -23.66
CA ALA A 36 15.06 -3.93 -22.75
C ALA A 36 13.89 -3.20 -23.44
N PRO A 37 12.82 -2.87 -22.70
CA PRO A 37 11.71 -2.10 -23.25
C PRO A 37 12.18 -0.72 -23.75
N VAL A 38 11.55 -0.25 -24.82
CA VAL A 38 11.84 1.07 -25.39
C VAL A 38 11.46 2.18 -24.42
N HIS A 39 12.19 3.29 -24.49
CA HIS A 39 12.10 4.40 -23.55
C HIS A 39 10.67 4.93 -23.36
N GLN A 40 9.94 5.05 -24.46
CA GLN A 40 8.56 5.53 -24.45
C GLN A 40 7.60 4.57 -23.73
N SER A 41 7.85 3.26 -23.78
CA SER A 41 7.03 2.26 -23.08
C SER A 41 7.20 2.38 -21.57
N ILE A 42 8.42 2.55 -21.07
CA ILE A 42 8.70 2.70 -19.63
C ILE A 42 8.02 3.96 -19.08
N LEU A 43 8.14 5.09 -19.78
CA LEU A 43 7.45 6.33 -19.40
C LEU A 43 5.93 6.22 -19.50
N ARG A 44 5.41 5.51 -20.51
CA ARG A 44 3.98 5.28 -20.65
C ARG A 44 3.45 4.42 -19.50
N TRP A 45 4.16 3.36 -19.12
CA TRP A 45 3.77 2.53 -17.98
C TRP A 45 3.87 3.27 -16.65
N PHE A 46 4.90 4.12 -16.48
CA PHE A 46 5.01 4.96 -15.29
C PHE A 46 3.91 6.03 -15.22
N ARG A 47 3.57 6.67 -16.36
CA ARG A 47 2.43 7.59 -16.45
C ARG A 47 1.11 6.89 -16.14
N GLN A 48 0.86 5.74 -16.75
CA GLN A 48 -0.32 4.94 -16.47
C GLN A 48 -0.37 4.53 -14.99
N PHE A 49 0.74 4.10 -14.41
CA PHE A 49 0.81 3.80 -12.98
C PHE A 49 0.49 5.02 -12.10
N ARG A 50 0.93 6.21 -12.50
CA ARG A 50 0.69 7.46 -11.76
C ARG A 50 -0.71 8.04 -11.96
N GLU A 51 -1.27 7.91 -13.15
CA GLU A 51 -2.63 8.37 -13.51
C GLU A 51 -3.68 7.41 -12.93
N THR A 52 -3.49 6.10 -13.12
CA THR A 52 -4.32 5.07 -12.48
C THR A 52 -4.13 5.09 -10.95
N GLY A 53 -2.95 5.43 -10.43
CA GLY A 53 -2.70 5.51 -8.98
C GLY A 53 -3.26 6.74 -8.26
N LEU A 54 -3.93 7.67 -8.96
CA LEU A 54 -4.56 8.86 -8.39
C LEU A 54 -6.10 8.82 -8.50
N ASP A 55 -6.63 8.31 -9.60
CA ASP A 55 -8.09 8.13 -9.77
C ASP A 55 -8.58 6.76 -9.29
N ASP A 56 -7.69 5.77 -9.29
CA ASP A 56 -7.83 4.59 -8.47
C ASP A 56 -6.76 4.71 -7.35
N ILE A 57 -7.17 5.13 -6.16
CA ILE A 57 -6.60 4.49 -4.96
C ILE A 57 -7.46 3.25 -4.73
N PRO A 58 -7.21 2.09 -5.39
CA PRO A 58 -7.41 0.86 -4.67
C PRO A 58 -6.18 0.78 -3.77
N LEU A 59 -6.39 0.80 -2.46
CA LEU A 59 -5.50 0.10 -1.55
C LEU A 59 -5.00 -1.14 -2.29
N PHE A 60 -3.68 -1.19 -2.54
CA PHE A 60 -2.88 -2.31 -2.96
C PHE A 60 -3.69 -3.60 -3.24
N PRO A 61 -3.67 -4.21 -4.45
CA PRO A 61 -4.58 -5.32 -4.80
C PRO A 61 -4.47 -6.43 -3.76
N CYS A 62 -5.35 -6.32 -2.77
CA CYS A 62 -5.38 -7.20 -1.63
C CYS A 62 -6.02 -8.46 -2.19
N PRO A 63 -5.39 -9.64 -2.04
CA PRO A 63 -6.03 -10.88 -2.42
C PRO A 63 -7.43 -10.91 -1.77
N PRO A 64 -8.47 -11.38 -2.47
CA PRO A 64 -9.77 -11.57 -1.84
C PRO A 64 -9.56 -12.56 -0.69
N ARG A 65 -9.58 -12.05 0.57
CA ARG A 65 -9.28 -12.72 1.86
C ARG A 65 -7.89 -12.53 2.50
N SER A 66 -7.20 -11.40 2.29
CA SER A 66 -6.04 -11.04 3.14
C SER A 66 -6.42 -10.00 4.21
N PRO A 67 -6.98 -10.41 5.37
CA PRO A 67 -7.22 -9.50 6.50
C PRO A 67 -5.92 -8.84 7.02
N ASP A 68 -4.76 -9.37 6.61
CA ASP A 68 -3.45 -8.91 7.06
C ASP A 68 -3.01 -7.58 6.45
N LEU A 69 -3.54 -7.21 5.29
CA LEU A 69 -3.27 -5.92 4.62
C LEU A 69 -4.27 -4.83 5.01
N THR A 70 -5.29 -5.20 5.78
CA THR A 70 -6.28 -4.31 6.38
C THR A 70 -5.78 -3.76 7.72
N SER A 71 -4.49 -3.88 8.05
CA SER A 71 -3.94 -3.46 9.36
C SER A 71 -4.29 -2.01 9.71
N SER A 72 -4.26 -1.10 8.73
CA SER A 72 -4.66 0.30 8.92
C SER A 72 -6.15 0.46 9.23
N ASP A 73 -7.03 -0.22 8.49
CA ASP A 73 -8.48 -0.17 8.73
C ASP A 73 -8.85 -0.91 10.02
N LEU A 74 -8.17 -2.01 10.38
CA LEU A 74 -8.34 -2.76 11.63
C LEU A 74 -7.85 -1.96 12.84
N PHE A 75 -6.70 -1.29 12.71
CA PHE A 75 -6.16 -0.42 13.75
C PHE A 75 -7.08 0.77 13.98
N LEU A 76 -7.43 1.50 12.92
CA LEU A 76 -8.28 2.68 13.04
C LEU A 76 -9.67 2.30 13.56
N TRP A 77 -10.28 1.25 13.03
CA TRP A 77 -11.58 0.77 13.49
C TRP A 77 -11.55 0.22 14.92
N GLY A 78 -10.48 -0.48 15.30
CA GLY A 78 -10.25 -0.94 16.66
C GLY A 78 -10.07 0.21 17.65
N TYR A 79 -9.27 1.20 17.27
CA TYR A 79 -8.99 2.40 18.05
C TYR A 79 -10.26 3.25 18.25
N MET A 80 -10.99 3.49 17.15
CA MET A 80 -12.26 4.21 17.19
C MET A 80 -13.32 3.48 18.00
N LYS A 81 -13.38 2.14 17.96
CA LYS A 81 -14.29 1.39 18.83
C LYS A 81 -13.92 1.51 20.31
N GLY A 82 -12.62 1.45 20.62
CA GLY A 82 -12.13 1.57 22.01
C GLY A 82 -12.40 2.94 22.63
N LYS A 83 -12.24 4.03 21.87
CA LYS A 83 -12.42 5.41 22.39
C LYS A 83 -13.78 6.03 22.08
N GLY A 84 -14.42 5.64 20.98
CA GLY A 84 -15.70 6.19 20.51
C GLY A 84 -16.91 5.66 21.28
N TYR A 85 -16.87 4.41 21.75
CA TYR A 85 -17.97 3.77 22.49
C TYR A 85 -17.82 3.86 24.02
N VAL A 86 -17.10 4.87 24.53
CA VAL A 86 -17.03 5.13 25.97
C VAL A 86 -18.32 5.84 26.43
N PRO A 87 -19.06 5.31 27.43
CA PRO A 87 -20.24 6.00 27.96
C PRO A 87 -19.89 7.36 28.58
N PRO A 88 -20.75 8.38 28.51
CA PRO A 88 -22.10 8.38 27.92
C PRO A 88 -22.06 8.46 26.39
N MET A 89 -23.04 7.82 25.75
CA MET A 89 -23.16 7.79 24.29
C MET A 89 -23.64 9.15 23.77
N PRO A 90 -23.08 9.66 22.65
CA PRO A 90 -23.53 10.91 22.07
C PRO A 90 -24.98 10.77 21.60
N THR A 91 -25.86 11.63 22.11
CA THR A 91 -27.30 11.67 21.76
C THR A 91 -27.60 12.56 20.57
N THR A 92 -26.62 13.33 20.09
CA THR A 92 -26.75 14.23 18.94
C THR A 92 -25.67 13.97 17.90
N LEU A 93 -25.98 14.26 16.63
CA LEU A 93 -25.04 14.10 15.52
C LEU A 93 -23.78 14.98 15.69
N GLN A 94 -23.95 16.17 16.27
CA GLN A 94 -22.84 17.06 16.59
C GLN A 94 -21.90 16.46 17.64
N ALA A 95 -22.44 15.89 18.73
CA ALA A 95 -21.62 15.25 19.76
C ALA A 95 -20.88 14.00 19.22
N LEU A 96 -21.48 13.29 18.25
CA LEU A 96 -20.82 12.19 17.56
C LEU A 96 -19.67 12.69 16.66
N GLN A 97 -19.89 13.76 15.90
CA GLN A 97 -18.84 14.37 15.08
C GLN A 97 -17.68 14.87 15.94
N GLU A 98 -17.95 15.61 17.01
CA GLU A 98 -16.94 16.11 17.95
C GLU A 98 -16.14 14.96 18.57
N ARG A 99 -16.79 13.85 18.92
CA ARG A 99 -16.10 12.67 19.46
C ARG A 99 -15.22 11.98 18.41
N ILE A 100 -15.69 11.84 17.17
CA ILE A 100 -14.87 11.27 16.08
C ILE A 100 -13.66 12.17 15.83
N THR A 101 -13.86 13.48 15.74
CA THR A 101 -12.77 14.45 15.57
C THR A 101 -11.77 14.37 16.72
N ALA A 102 -12.23 14.33 17.97
CA ALA A 102 -11.36 14.21 19.14
C ALA A 102 -10.51 12.92 19.12
N VAL A 103 -11.11 11.79 18.75
CA VAL A 103 -10.40 10.51 18.61
C VAL A 103 -9.36 10.58 17.50
N VAL A 104 -9.68 11.19 16.36
CA VAL A 104 -8.74 11.34 15.25
C VAL A 104 -7.60 12.28 15.60
N THR A 105 -7.86 13.38 16.32
CA THR A 105 -6.80 14.31 16.77
C THR A 105 -5.90 13.73 17.86
N ASP A 106 -6.35 12.69 18.56
CA ASP A 106 -5.60 11.98 19.59
C ASP A 106 -4.67 10.90 19.01
N ILE A 107 -4.80 10.58 17.70
CA ILE A 107 -3.88 9.67 17.02
C ILE A 107 -2.53 10.39 16.83
N ASP A 108 -1.54 9.95 17.61
CA ASP A 108 -0.18 10.49 17.52
C ASP A 108 0.55 10.03 16.25
N GLY A 109 1.49 10.85 15.78
CA GLY A 109 2.33 10.53 14.62
C GLY A 109 3.11 9.22 14.79
N ASN A 110 3.53 8.87 16.01
CA ASN A 110 4.21 7.60 16.28
C ASN A 110 3.26 6.39 16.15
N MET A 111 1.98 6.54 16.50
CA MET A 111 0.99 5.48 16.29
C MET A 111 0.81 5.20 14.79
N VAL A 112 0.74 6.27 13.99
CA VAL A 112 0.67 6.17 12.53
C VAL A 112 1.93 5.49 11.97
N LEU A 113 3.12 5.91 12.40
CA LEU A 113 4.39 5.30 11.97
C LEU A 113 4.50 3.81 12.34
N ASN A 114 4.02 3.41 13.51
CA ASN A 114 4.01 2.01 13.91
C ASN A 114 3.11 1.16 13.00
N VAL A 115 1.91 1.67 12.67
CA VAL A 115 1.00 1.01 11.72
C VAL A 115 1.64 0.89 10.34
N TRP A 116 2.31 1.94 9.86
CA TRP A 116 3.06 1.91 8.60
C TRP A 116 4.19 0.90 8.62
N THR A 117 4.94 0.82 9.71
CA THR A 117 6.06 -0.13 9.86
C THR A 117 5.56 -1.57 9.87
N GLU A 118 4.44 -1.83 10.56
CA GLU A 118 3.83 -3.15 10.57
C GLU A 118 3.28 -3.55 9.20
N LEU A 119 2.69 -2.59 8.47
CA LEU A 119 2.21 -2.80 7.11
C LEU A 119 3.37 -3.08 6.15
N ASP A 120 4.49 -2.36 6.28
CA ASP A 120 5.71 -2.56 5.48
C ASP A 120 6.37 -3.92 5.79
N TYR A 121 6.42 -4.32 7.07
CA TYR A 121 6.88 -5.66 7.47
C TYR A 121 6.01 -6.76 6.86
N ARG A 122 4.68 -6.63 6.96
CA ARG A 122 3.74 -7.62 6.41
C ARG A 122 3.82 -7.68 4.88
N TRP A 123 4.06 -6.54 4.24
CA TRP A 123 4.31 -6.46 2.81
C TRP A 123 5.57 -7.23 2.42
N ASP A 124 6.69 -6.95 3.09
CA ASP A 124 7.97 -7.59 2.82
C ASP A 124 7.86 -9.11 2.99
N VAL A 125 7.19 -9.53 4.06
CA VAL A 125 6.87 -10.92 4.33
C VAL A 125 6.01 -11.56 3.22
N CYS A 126 4.93 -10.90 2.79
CA CYS A 126 4.07 -11.40 1.71
C CYS A 126 4.81 -11.49 0.37
N TRP A 127 5.71 -10.53 0.11
CA TRP A 127 6.59 -10.52 -1.05
C TRP A 127 7.57 -11.70 -1.04
N VAL A 128 8.20 -11.96 0.11
CA VAL A 128 9.14 -13.07 0.30
C VAL A 128 8.43 -14.42 0.20
N THR A 129 7.22 -14.56 0.76
CA THR A 129 6.46 -15.81 0.73
C THR A 129 5.64 -16.03 -0.55
N LYS A 130 5.71 -15.11 -1.52
CA LYS A 130 4.90 -15.12 -2.76
C LYS A 130 3.40 -15.27 -2.49
N GLY A 131 2.90 -14.74 -1.37
CA GLY A 131 1.50 -14.84 -0.97
C GLY A 131 1.10 -16.17 -0.31
N ALA A 132 2.04 -16.96 0.22
CA ALA A 132 1.69 -18.07 1.09
C ALA A 132 1.14 -17.55 2.43
N HIS A 133 0.05 -18.16 2.93
CA HIS A 133 -0.53 -17.85 4.23
C HIS A 133 0.51 -18.06 5.33
N ILE A 134 0.66 -17.07 6.20
CA ILE A 134 1.49 -17.18 7.40
C ILE A 134 0.52 -17.23 8.57
N GLU A 135 0.37 -18.42 9.12
CA GLU A 135 -0.31 -18.60 10.40
C GLU A 135 0.63 -18.12 11.51
N HIS A 136 0.09 -17.35 12.44
CA HIS A 136 0.79 -16.83 13.62
C HIS A 136 1.28 -17.99 14.50
N LEU A 137 2.47 -17.86 15.10
CA LEU A 137 2.89 -18.66 16.26
C LEU A 137 2.19 -18.16 17.52
#